data_AF-A0A329T3Q2-F1
#
_entry.id   AF-A0A329T3Q2-F1
#
_cell.length_a   1.000
_cell.length_b   1.000
_cell.length_c   1.000
_cell.angle_alpha   90.00
_cell.angle_beta   90.00
_cell.angle_gamma   90.00
#
_symmetry.space_group_name_H-M   'P 1'
#
loop_
_entity.id
_entity.type
_entity.pdbx_description
1 polymer ?
#
loop_
_entity_poly.entity_id
_entity_poly.type
_entity_poly.pdbx_seq_one_letter_code
_entity_poly.pdbx_strand_id
1 'polypeptide(L)'
;MSSVQCASSGAKSEVPRADAATRPNQLRPVVGTRTAAALFANARARSDLHRKANVITLSRAMAKLGIELPCDEYPLSRPGVDGPEFLLNTPLQHALSEYARRSRISLQAFVELVRGQTASGYRPNKNLVPEVLNELCKDYKHLECLQKIVREGVEVRLKKKLP
;
A
#
# COMPACT_ATOMS: atom_id res chain seq x y z
N MET A 1 35.07 36.10 -73.77
CA MET A 1 33.90 36.99 -73.84
C MET A 1 32.87 36.51 -72.83
N SER A 2 32.34 37.45 -72.01
CA SER A 2 31.17 37.40 -71.11
C SER A 2 31.12 36.30 -70.03
N SER A 3 31.25 36.59 -68.72
CA SER A 3 30.36 37.32 -67.78
C SER A 3 29.03 36.62 -67.40
N VAL A 4 28.92 36.32 -66.09
CA VAL A 4 27.84 36.70 -65.14
C VAL A 4 26.85 35.63 -64.61
N GLN A 5 26.95 35.43 -63.26
CA GLN A 5 25.96 35.27 -62.16
C GLN A 5 25.08 33.99 -62.08
N CYS A 6 25.20 33.21 -60.98
CA CYS A 6 24.58 33.30 -59.62
C CYS A 6 23.14 32.75 -59.55
N ALA A 7 22.92 31.69 -58.76
CA ALA A 7 22.07 31.69 -57.55
C ALA A 7 21.61 30.28 -57.11
N SER A 8 21.66 30.10 -55.79
CA SER A 8 21.06 29.11 -54.88
C SER A 8 19.89 28.22 -55.35
N SER A 9 19.86 26.98 -54.88
CA SER A 9 18.99 26.61 -53.74
C SER A 9 19.37 25.26 -53.15
N GLY A 10 19.69 25.25 -51.85
CA GLY A 10 19.74 24.05 -51.05
C GLY A 10 18.33 23.74 -50.55
N ALA A 11 17.80 22.57 -50.89
CA ALA A 11 16.60 22.04 -50.25
C ALA A 11 17.05 21.16 -49.08
N LYS A 12 17.20 21.75 -47.90
CA LYS A 12 17.17 21.00 -46.64
C LYS A 12 15.71 20.62 -46.40
N SER A 13 15.45 19.31 -46.34
CA SER A 13 14.14 18.78 -45.95
C SER A 13 13.90 19.11 -44.48
N GLU A 14 13.20 20.22 -44.22
CA GLU A 14 12.66 20.53 -42.90
C GLU A 14 11.42 19.66 -42.67
N VAL A 15 11.57 18.65 -41.82
CA VAL A 15 10.42 17.98 -41.20
C VAL A 15 9.78 19.02 -40.28
N PRO A 16 8.49 19.40 -40.48
CA PRO A 16 7.84 20.33 -39.57
C PRO A 16 7.79 19.69 -38.19
N ARG A 17 8.47 20.31 -37.21
CA ARG A 17 8.19 20.04 -35.80
C ARG A 17 6.72 20.39 -35.60
N ALA A 18 5.90 19.39 -35.28
CA ALA A 18 4.53 19.62 -34.87
C ALA A 18 4.56 20.65 -33.73
N ASP A 19 4.00 21.82 -34.00
CA ASP A 19 3.75 22.85 -33.01
C ASP A 19 3.13 22.18 -31.79
N ALA A 20 3.69 22.46 -30.62
CA ALA A 20 3.10 22.08 -29.35
C ALA A 20 1.82 22.91 -29.15
N ALA A 21 0.79 22.58 -29.95
CA ALA A 21 -0.55 23.10 -29.79
C ALA A 21 -0.99 22.73 -28.39
N THR A 22 -1.18 23.77 -27.59
CA THR A 22 -1.83 23.81 -26.28
C THR A 22 -2.91 22.73 -26.21
N ARG A 23 -2.59 21.58 -25.61
CA ARG A 23 -3.61 20.58 -25.29
C ARG A 23 -4.54 21.27 -24.30
N PRO A 24 -5.83 21.48 -24.62
CA PRO A 24 -6.76 22.01 -23.63
C PRO A 24 -6.67 21.10 -22.42
N ASN A 25 -6.54 21.71 -21.24
CA ASN A 25 -6.50 21.02 -19.96
C ASN A 25 -7.87 20.35 -19.78
N GLN A 26 -8.08 19.19 -20.41
CA GLN A 26 -9.28 18.40 -20.28
C GLN A 26 -9.28 17.87 -18.85
N LEU A 27 -9.91 18.64 -17.97
CA LEU A 27 -10.25 18.20 -16.63
C LEU A 27 -10.95 16.85 -16.77
N ARG A 28 -10.51 15.86 -15.99
CA ARG A 28 -11.15 14.55 -16.00
C ARG A 28 -12.65 14.75 -15.72
N PRO A 29 -13.55 14.09 -16.47
CA PRO A 29 -14.97 14.18 -16.22
C PRO A 29 -15.25 13.87 -14.75
N VAL A 30 -16.04 14.74 -14.10
CA VAL A 30 -16.50 14.50 -12.73
C VAL A 30 -17.35 13.24 -12.75
N VAL A 31 -16.98 12.26 -11.91
CA VAL A 31 -17.71 11.00 -11.79
C VAL A 31 -19.11 11.33 -11.27
N GLY A 32 -20.15 10.99 -12.05
CA GLY A 32 -21.53 11.17 -11.62
C GLY A 32 -21.81 10.41 -10.32
N THR A 33 -22.71 10.93 -9.48
CA THR A 33 -23.02 10.39 -8.14
C THR A 33 -23.34 8.89 -8.16
N ARG A 34 -24.09 8.43 -9.17
CA ARG A 34 -24.42 7.01 -9.37
C ARG A 34 -23.17 6.15 -9.61
N THR A 35 -22.27 6.63 -10.46
CA THR A 35 -21.00 5.94 -10.75
C THR A 35 -20.10 5.94 -9.52
N ALA A 36 -20.03 7.05 -8.77
CA ALA A 36 -19.27 7.13 -7.52
C ALA A 36 -19.80 6.13 -6.47
N ALA A 37 -21.12 6.04 -6.30
CA ALA A 37 -21.74 5.08 -5.39
C ALA A 37 -21.46 3.62 -5.80
N ALA A 38 -21.55 3.30 -7.09
CA ALA A 38 -21.24 1.97 -7.61
C ALA A 38 -19.75 1.60 -7.39
N LEU A 39 -18.84 2.55 -7.63
CA LEU A 39 -17.41 2.36 -7.35
C LEU A 39 -17.14 2.15 -5.86
N PHE A 40 -17.82 2.90 -4.99
CA PHE A 40 -17.70 2.74 -3.54
C PHE A 40 -18.21 1.37 -3.07
N ALA A 41 -19.37 0.93 -3.57
CA ALA A 41 -19.92 -0.39 -3.27
C ALA A 41 -18.98 -1.52 -3.74
N ASN A 42 -18.42 -1.39 -4.95
CA ASN A 42 -17.44 -2.34 -5.47
C ASN A 42 -16.16 -2.37 -4.60
N ALA A 43 -15.64 -1.20 -4.21
CA ALA A 43 -14.47 -1.09 -3.35
C ALA A 43 -14.71 -1.77 -2.00
N ARG A 44 -15.90 -1.57 -1.40
CA ARG A 44 -16.29 -2.22 -0.14
C ARG A 44 -16.38 -3.74 -0.29
N ALA A 45 -17.07 -4.23 -1.32
CA ALA A 45 -17.17 -5.67 -1.59
C ALA A 45 -15.80 -6.34 -1.77
N ARG A 46 -14.89 -5.67 -2.50
CA ARG A 46 -13.50 -6.14 -2.65
C ARG A 46 -12.76 -6.14 -1.33
N SER A 47 -12.90 -5.08 -0.53
CA SER A 47 -12.30 -5.00 0.80
C SER A 47 -12.76 -6.15 1.71
N ASP A 48 -14.05 -6.44 1.72
CA ASP A 48 -14.63 -7.53 2.52
C ASP A 48 -14.12 -8.90 2.07
N LEU A 49 -14.03 -9.11 0.75
CA LEU A 49 -13.47 -10.34 0.19
C LEU A 49 -11.98 -10.52 0.58
N HIS A 50 -11.18 -9.45 0.47
CA HIS A 50 -9.79 -9.47 0.89
C HIS A 50 -9.65 -9.77 2.38
N ARG A 51 -10.49 -9.16 3.23
CA ARG A 51 -10.51 -9.45 4.68
C ARG A 51 -10.78 -10.93 4.93
N LYS A 52 -11.83 -11.50 4.32
CA LYS A 52 -12.17 -12.93 4.47
C LYS A 52 -11.03 -13.85 4.03
N ALA A 53 -10.43 -13.59 2.87
CA ALA A 53 -9.30 -14.38 2.36
C ALA A 53 -8.08 -14.28 3.29
N ASN A 54 -7.81 -13.10 3.85
CA ASN A 54 -6.72 -12.90 4.79
C ASN A 54 -6.93 -13.67 6.10
N VAL A 55 -8.14 -13.61 6.67
CA VAL A 55 -8.51 -14.35 7.89
C VAL A 55 -8.29 -15.86 7.70
N ILE A 56 -8.71 -16.41 6.56
CA ILE A 56 -8.50 -17.83 6.23
C ILE A 56 -6.99 -18.16 6.16
N THR A 57 -6.21 -17.30 5.52
CA THR A 57 -4.76 -17.49 5.36
C THR A 57 -4.04 -17.45 6.71
N LEU A 58 -4.36 -16.45 7.55
CA LEU A 58 -3.80 -16.28 8.87
C LEU A 58 -4.18 -17.43 9.80
N SER A 59 -5.46 -17.82 9.83
CA SER A 59 -5.96 -18.98 10.59
C SER A 59 -5.20 -20.25 10.21
N ARG A 60 -5.02 -20.53 8.91
CA ARG A 60 -4.25 -21.68 8.45
C ARG A 60 -2.77 -21.62 8.89
N ALA A 61 -2.16 -20.44 8.86
CA ALA A 61 -0.77 -20.27 9.30
C ALA A 61 -0.62 -20.53 10.80
N MET A 62 -1.54 -20.01 11.62
CA MET A 62 -1.55 -20.17 13.07
C MET A 62 -1.86 -21.60 13.50
N ALA A 63 -2.78 -22.27 12.79
CA ALA A 63 -3.14 -23.67 13.04
C ALA A 63 -1.95 -24.63 12.90
N LYS A 64 -1.00 -24.35 12.00
CA LYS A 64 0.24 -25.15 11.86
C LYS A 64 1.10 -25.16 13.13
N LEU A 65 0.91 -24.19 14.02
CA LEU A 65 1.63 -24.06 15.29
C LEU A 65 0.73 -24.32 16.51
N GLY A 66 -0.47 -24.87 16.28
CA GLY A 66 -1.46 -25.14 17.32
C GLY A 66 -2.00 -23.87 17.97
N ILE A 67 -2.04 -22.75 17.24
CA ILE A 67 -2.60 -21.49 17.73
C ILE A 67 -3.93 -21.26 17.02
N GLU A 68 -4.98 -21.02 17.79
CA GLU A 68 -6.29 -20.66 17.27
C GLU A 68 -6.36 -19.14 17.01
N LEU A 69 -6.96 -18.76 15.88
CA LEU A 69 -7.21 -17.34 15.59
C LEU A 69 -8.48 -16.92 16.34
N PRO A 70 -8.43 -15.90 17.21
CA PRO A 70 -9.60 -15.44 17.94
C PRO A 70 -10.72 -14.94 17.01
N CYS A 71 -11.96 -15.13 17.43
CA CYS A 71 -13.14 -14.71 16.67
C CYS A 71 -13.23 -13.17 16.55
N ASP A 72 -13.80 -12.70 15.44
CA ASP A 72 -13.83 -11.29 15.00
C ASP A 72 -14.81 -10.41 15.79
N GLU A 73 -15.45 -10.91 16.86
CA GLU A 73 -16.51 -10.22 17.62
C GLU A 73 -16.00 -9.27 18.72
N TYR A 74 -14.70 -8.98 18.74
CA TYR A 74 -14.15 -8.09 19.77
C TYR A 74 -14.65 -6.64 19.57
N PRO A 75 -15.19 -5.98 20.62
CA PRO A 75 -15.73 -4.64 20.50
C PRO A 75 -14.65 -3.62 20.12
N LEU A 76 -14.96 -2.77 19.14
CA LEU A 76 -14.07 -1.68 18.71
C LEU A 76 -13.90 -0.62 19.79
N SER A 77 -14.96 -0.34 20.55
CA SER A 77 -14.97 0.67 21.60
C SER A 77 -15.96 0.31 22.71
N ARG A 78 -15.80 0.98 23.86
CA ARG A 78 -16.79 1.02 24.94
C ARG A 78 -17.18 2.47 25.26
N PRO A 79 -18.36 2.71 25.86
CA PRO A 79 -18.70 4.02 26.38
C PRO A 79 -17.68 4.46 27.44
N GLY A 80 -17.10 5.65 27.27
CA GLY A 80 -16.23 6.32 28.24
C GLY A 80 -16.80 7.66 28.67
N VAL A 81 -16.21 8.24 29.72
CA VAL A 81 -16.69 9.49 30.34
C VAL A 81 -16.66 10.67 29.37
N ASP A 82 -15.63 10.75 28.52
CA ASP A 82 -15.42 11.84 27.56
C ASP A 82 -15.74 11.44 26.10
N GLY A 83 -16.36 10.27 25.89
CA GLY A 83 -16.63 9.71 24.56
C GLY A 83 -16.25 8.23 24.42
N PRO A 84 -16.32 7.65 23.22
CA PRO A 84 -16.00 6.24 23.01
C PRO A 84 -14.51 5.97 23.28
N GLU A 85 -14.23 5.07 24.21
CA GLU A 85 -12.88 4.57 24.45
C GLU A 85 -12.61 3.40 23.50
N PHE A 86 -11.63 3.57 22.61
CA PHE A 86 -11.24 2.53 21.66
C PHE A 86 -10.46 1.42 22.34
N LEU A 87 -10.85 0.18 22.07
CA LEU A 87 -10.29 -0.99 22.74
C LEU A 87 -9.28 -1.70 21.84
N LEU A 88 -8.13 -2.05 22.43
CA LEU A 88 -7.20 -2.96 21.80
C LEU A 88 -7.78 -4.38 21.84
N ASN A 89 -7.77 -5.08 20.71
CA ASN A 89 -8.13 -6.50 20.64
C ASN A 89 -7.01 -7.35 21.25
N THR A 90 -7.02 -7.45 22.58
CA THR A 90 -6.05 -8.20 23.39
C THR A 90 -5.99 -9.69 23.02
N PRO A 91 -7.12 -10.39 22.77
CA PRO A 91 -7.08 -11.77 22.30
C PRO A 91 -6.29 -11.92 20.99
N LEU A 92 -6.58 -11.08 19.99
CA LEU A 92 -5.87 -11.11 18.72
C LEU A 92 -4.39 -10.75 18.89
N GLN A 93 -4.09 -9.73 19.69
CA GLN A 93 -2.71 -9.33 20.01
C GLN A 93 -1.92 -10.50 20.62
N HIS A 94 -2.50 -11.20 21.61
CA HIS A 94 -1.87 -12.34 22.25
C HIS A 94 -1.60 -13.47 21.25
N ALA A 95 -2.60 -13.85 20.45
CA ALA A 95 -2.47 -14.93 19.47
C ALA A 95 -1.41 -14.61 18.39
N LEU A 96 -1.37 -13.37 17.91
CA LEU A 96 -0.37 -12.88 16.98
C LEU A 96 1.04 -12.85 17.58
N SER A 97 1.16 -12.50 18.87
CA SER A 97 2.43 -12.47 19.59
C SER A 97 2.98 -13.89 19.78
N GLU A 98 2.12 -14.84 20.17
CA GLU A 98 2.47 -16.26 20.25
C GLU A 98 2.89 -16.81 18.88
N TYR A 99 2.19 -16.44 17.81
CA TYR A 99 2.55 -16.85 16.45
C TYR A 99 3.95 -16.34 16.07
N ALA A 100 4.23 -15.05 16.28
CA ALA A 100 5.55 -14.47 16.00
C ALA A 100 6.66 -15.19 16.79
N ARG A 101 6.42 -15.49 18.08
CA ARG A 101 7.37 -16.18 18.95
C ARG A 101 7.65 -17.61 18.49
N ARG A 102 6.61 -18.39 18.15
CA ARG A 102 6.74 -19.81 17.77
C ARG A 102 7.24 -20.00 16.34
N SER A 103 6.80 -19.16 15.40
CA SER A 103 7.18 -19.28 13.99
C SER A 103 8.61 -18.81 13.71
N ARG A 104 9.17 -17.92 14.56
CA ARG A 104 10.44 -17.23 14.33
C ARG A 104 10.51 -16.53 12.96
N ILE A 105 9.34 -16.17 12.41
CA ILE A 105 9.23 -15.47 11.15
C ILE A 105 9.89 -14.08 11.24
N SER A 106 10.39 -13.55 10.13
CA SER A 106 10.89 -12.17 10.11
C SER A 106 9.74 -11.18 10.36
N LEU A 107 10.06 -10.02 10.96
CA LEU A 107 9.08 -8.95 11.16
C LEU A 107 8.38 -8.56 9.84
N GLN A 108 9.14 -8.52 8.75
CA GLN A 108 8.61 -8.28 7.41
C GLN A 108 7.53 -9.30 7.03
N ALA A 109 7.86 -10.60 7.05
CA ALA A 109 6.94 -11.62 6.59
C ALA A 109 5.75 -11.78 7.56
N PHE A 110 5.93 -11.47 8.84
CA PHE A 110 4.84 -11.34 9.81
C PHE A 110 3.87 -10.22 9.43
N VAL A 111 4.38 -9.02 9.15
CA VAL A 111 3.55 -7.86 8.76
C VAL A 111 2.83 -8.12 7.44
N GLU A 112 3.49 -8.74 6.46
CA GLU A 112 2.88 -9.12 5.19
C GLU A 112 1.72 -10.11 5.40
N LEU A 113 1.94 -11.13 6.23
CA LEU A 113 0.91 -12.11 6.59
C LEU A 113 -0.30 -11.47 7.27
N VAL A 114 -0.08 -10.65 8.31
CA VAL A 114 -1.17 -10.00 9.06
C VAL A 114 -1.97 -9.06 8.16
N ARG A 115 -1.31 -8.40 7.21
CA ARG A 115 -1.96 -7.46 6.28
C ARG A 115 -2.56 -8.12 5.03
N GLY A 116 -2.33 -9.42 4.82
CA GLY A 116 -2.66 -10.09 3.55
C GLY A 116 -1.97 -9.44 2.35
N GLN A 117 -0.77 -8.89 2.54
CA GLN A 117 0.00 -8.27 1.46
C GLN A 117 0.73 -9.33 0.65
N THR A 118 0.71 -9.16 -0.67
CA THR A 118 1.48 -9.96 -1.62
C THR A 118 2.56 -9.11 -2.26
N ALA A 119 3.59 -9.73 -2.84
CA ALA A 119 4.65 -9.03 -3.55
C ALA A 119 4.14 -8.09 -4.68
N SER A 120 2.99 -8.42 -5.28
CA SER A 120 2.34 -7.61 -6.33
C SER A 120 1.42 -6.51 -5.81
N GLY A 121 1.10 -6.51 -4.51
CA GLY A 121 0.07 -5.68 -3.87
C GLY A 121 0.61 -4.82 -2.73
N TYR A 122 1.86 -4.37 -2.85
CA TYR A 122 2.54 -3.63 -1.80
C TYR A 122 1.85 -2.27 -1.53
N ARG A 123 1.41 -2.05 -0.28
CA ARG A 123 0.77 -0.81 0.15
C ARG A 123 1.52 -0.23 1.35
N PRO A 124 2.17 0.94 1.22
CA PRO A 124 2.76 1.62 2.36
C PRO A 124 1.66 1.95 3.39
N ASN A 125 2.00 1.86 4.68
CA ASN A 125 1.01 2.04 5.74
C ASN A 125 0.73 3.54 5.95
N LYS A 126 -0.26 4.08 5.23
CA LYS A 126 -0.69 5.47 5.35
C LYS A 126 -1.29 5.85 6.72
N ASN A 127 -1.59 4.86 7.56
CA ASN A 127 -2.18 5.09 8.89
C ASN A 127 -1.14 5.21 10.01
N LEU A 128 0.13 4.89 9.73
CA LEU A 128 1.21 5.10 10.69
C LEU A 128 1.89 6.43 10.37
N VAL A 129 1.92 7.31 11.37
CA VAL A 129 2.57 8.61 11.29
C VAL A 129 4.00 8.43 11.84
N PRO A 130 5.05 8.63 11.03
CA PRO A 130 6.44 8.43 11.46
C PRO A 130 6.80 9.21 12.73
N GLU A 131 6.24 10.41 12.87
CA GLU A 131 6.45 11.30 14.01
C GLU A 131 5.87 10.71 15.30
N VAL A 132 4.67 10.11 15.24
CA VAL A 132 4.02 9.46 16.39
C VAL A 132 4.80 8.21 16.82
N LEU A 133 5.36 7.47 15.86
CA LEU A 133 6.17 6.29 16.15
C LEU A 133 7.50 6.64 16.82
N ASN A 134 8.09 7.79 16.50
CA ASN A 134 9.30 8.25 17.18
C ASN A 134 9.09 8.40 18.68
N GLU A 135 7.95 8.97 19.08
CA GLU A 135 7.63 9.18 20.49
C GLU A 135 7.23 7.87 21.19
N LEU A 136 6.28 7.13 20.59
CA LEU A 136 5.71 5.93 21.22
C LEU A 136 6.66 4.73 21.23
N CYS A 137 7.63 4.69 20.33
CA CYS A 137 8.55 3.56 20.17
C CYS A 137 10.02 3.99 20.31
N LYS A 138 10.32 5.09 21.01
CA LYS A 138 11.67 5.66 21.16
C LYS A 138 12.75 4.64 21.59
N ASP A 139 12.37 3.69 22.45
CA ASP A 139 13.28 2.67 22.99
C ASP A 139 13.18 1.32 22.26
N TYR A 140 12.39 1.26 21.19
CA TYR A 140 12.24 0.03 20.41
C TYR A 140 13.49 -0.19 19.54
N LYS A 141 14.19 -1.31 19.80
CA LYS A 141 15.43 -1.70 19.12
C LYS A 141 15.39 -1.62 17.57
N HIS A 142 14.21 -1.76 16.98
CA HIS A 142 14.02 -1.75 15.52
C HIS A 142 13.22 -0.54 15.03
N LEU A 143 13.21 0.57 15.78
CA LEU A 143 12.50 1.80 15.42
C LEU A 143 12.86 2.29 14.02
N GLU A 144 14.14 2.31 13.65
CA GLU A 144 14.58 2.74 12.32
C GLU A 144 13.99 1.86 11.20
N CYS A 145 13.98 0.54 11.41
CA CYS A 145 13.34 -0.39 10.46
C CYS A 145 11.84 -0.13 10.37
N LEU A 146 11.18 0.10 11.51
CA LEU A 146 9.75 0.41 11.56
C LEU A 146 9.43 1.71 10.80
N GLN A 147 10.25 2.75 10.97
CA GLN A 147 10.09 4.02 10.27
C GLN A 147 10.27 3.89 8.76
N LYS A 148 11.25 3.11 8.32
CA LYS A 148 11.44 2.82 6.89
C LYS A 148 10.22 2.14 6.29
N ILE A 149 9.67 1.15 7.01
CA ILE A 149 8.44 0.44 6.62
C ILE A 149 7.23 1.38 6.54
N VAL A 150 7.18 2.40 7.38
CA VAL A 150 6.06 3.36 7.39
C VAL A 150 6.17 4.33 6.22
N ARG A 151 7.36 4.91 6.01
CA ARG A 151 7.60 5.94 4.98
C ARG A 151 7.57 5.36 3.57
N GLU A 152 8.37 4.34 3.35
CA GLU A 152 8.65 3.79 2.03
C GLU A 152 7.86 2.50 1.81
N GLY A 153 7.62 1.80 2.92
CA GLY A 153 7.25 0.41 2.88
C GLY A 153 8.41 -0.56 3.01
N VAL A 154 8.08 -1.84 3.04
CA VAL A 154 8.98 -2.97 2.90
C VAL A 154 9.21 -3.20 1.40
N GLU A 155 10.40 -2.86 0.92
CA GLU A 155 10.86 -3.24 -0.42
C GLU A 155 11.48 -4.64 -0.39
N VAL A 156 10.90 -5.61 -1.11
CA VAL A 156 11.48 -6.96 -1.23
C VAL A 156 12.61 -6.93 -2.26
N ARG A 157 13.86 -6.90 -1.80
CA ARG A 157 15.01 -7.16 -2.67
C ARG A 157 15.21 -8.66 -2.83
N LEU A 158 14.67 -9.20 -3.92
CA LEU A 158 14.85 -10.61 -4.28
C LEU A 158 16.35 -10.89 -4.48
N LYS A 159 16.90 -11.87 -3.74
CA LYS A 159 18.31 -12.29 -3.86
C LYS A 159 18.66 -12.95 -5.20
N LYS A 160 17.66 -13.38 -5.97
CA LYS A 160 17.80 -13.87 -7.34
C LYS A 160 16.63 -13.35 -8.18
N LYS A 161 16.88 -13.06 -9.46
CA LYS A 161 15.81 -12.82 -10.44
C LYS A 161 14.92 -14.05 -10.50
N LEU A 162 13.60 -13.83 -10.53
CA LEU A 162 12.61 -14.86 -10.81
C LEU A 162 12.92 -15.50 -12.18
N PRO A 163 12.74 -16.83 -12.33
CA PRO A 163 12.87 -17.51 -13.63
C PRO A 163 11.85 -16.97 -14.64
#